data_AF-A0A958UM58-F1
#
_entry.id   AF-A0A958UM58-F1
#
_cell.length_a   1.000
_cell.length_b   1.000
_cell.length_c   1.000
_cell.angle_alpha   90.00
_cell.angle_beta   90.00
_cell.angle_gamma   90.00
#
_symmetry.space_group_name_H-M   'P 1'
#
loop_
_entity.id
_entity.type
_entity.pdbx_description
1 polymer ?
#
loop_
_entity_poly.entity_id
_entity_poly.type
_entity_poly.pdbx_seq_one_letter_code
_entity_poly.pdbx_strand_id
1 'polypeptide(L)'
;YAGYDFTFFSNQNILATNGSQNVDGIWIVSVIGQELNFEFDMDSPINGADNDEYKVLQYSPTSVTFVTRDSHGDIEDTLIFKMN
;
A
#
# COMPACT_ATOMS: atom_id res chain seq x y z
N TYR A 1 -5.57 8.92 7.05
CA TYR A 1 -6.11 9.48 5.79
C TYR A 1 -7.36 8.68 5.45
N ALA A 2 -8.41 9.30 4.91
CA ALA A 2 -9.77 8.75 4.68
C ALA A 2 -10.62 8.26 5.88
N GLY A 3 -10.04 8.10 7.08
CA GLY A 3 -10.78 7.64 8.27
C GLY A 3 -11.00 6.13 8.31
N TYR A 4 -10.20 5.38 7.55
CA TYR A 4 -10.18 3.92 7.56
C TYR A 4 -8.99 3.40 8.35
N ASP A 5 -9.23 2.37 9.15
CA ASP A 5 -8.22 1.50 9.74
C ASP A 5 -7.95 0.32 8.80
N PHE A 6 -6.67 0.00 8.61
CA PHE A 6 -6.23 -1.05 7.70
C PHE A 6 -5.70 -2.24 8.49
N THR A 7 -6.20 -3.43 8.19
CA THR A 7 -5.73 -4.70 8.75
C THR A 7 -5.14 -5.56 7.66
N PHE A 8 -3.83 -5.81 7.74
CA PHE A 8 -3.09 -6.68 6.82
C PHE A 8 -3.06 -8.10 7.38
N PHE A 9 -3.63 -9.05 6.64
CA PHE A 9 -3.67 -10.46 7.04
C PHE A 9 -2.53 -11.23 6.37
N SER A 10 -1.98 -12.22 7.07
CA SER A 10 -0.87 -13.05 6.56
C SER A 10 -1.23 -13.91 5.34
N ASN A 11 -2.51 -14.05 5.03
CA ASN A 11 -3.02 -14.73 3.84
C ASN A 11 -3.16 -13.79 2.63
N GLN A 12 -2.46 -12.63 2.63
CA GLN A 12 -2.46 -11.62 1.55
C GLN A 12 -3.77 -10.85 1.37
N ASN A 13 -4.76 -11.05 2.23
CA ASN A 13 -5.92 -10.16 2.28
C ASN A 13 -5.60 -8.89 3.08
N ILE A 14 -6.25 -7.79 2.71
CA ILE A 14 -6.31 -6.58 3.51
C ILE A 14 -7.76 -6.14 3.68
N LEU A 15 -8.11 -5.67 4.87
CA LEU A 15 -9.39 -5.03 5.15
C LEU A 15 -9.17 -3.57 5.52
N ALA A 16 -9.82 -2.66 4.81
CA ALA A 16 -10.00 -1.28 5.23
C ALA A 16 -11.40 -1.14 5.85
N THR A 17 -11.50 -0.60 7.06
CA THR A 17 -12.80 -0.28 7.69
C THR A 17 -12.84 1.10 8.34
N ASN A 18 -13.95 1.82 8.19
CA ASN A 18 -14.23 3.07 8.93
C ASN A 18 -15.34 2.88 9.99
N GLY A 19 -15.66 1.62 10.32
CA GLY A 19 -16.75 1.25 11.23
C GLY A 19 -18.15 1.20 10.60
N SER A 20 -18.34 1.78 9.40
CA SER A 20 -19.60 1.73 8.64
C SER A 20 -19.47 0.99 7.31
N GLN A 21 -18.29 1.01 6.71
CA GLN A 21 -17.97 0.37 5.44
C GLN A 21 -16.74 -0.50 5.60
N ASN A 22 -16.75 -1.64 4.90
CA ASN A 22 -15.63 -2.55 4.77
C ASN A 22 -15.26 -2.65 3.30
N VAL A 23 -13.96 -2.59 3.04
CA VAL A 23 -13.41 -2.71 1.69
C VAL A 23 -12.28 -3.72 1.77
N ASP A 24 -12.47 -4.82 1.05
CA ASP A 24 -11.49 -5.88 0.95
C ASP A 24 -10.54 -5.58 -0.21
N GLY A 25 -9.30 -5.99 -0.05
CA GLY A 25 -8.27 -5.90 -1.07
C GLY A 25 -7.23 -7.00 -0.92
N ILE A 26 -6.24 -6.95 -1.78
CA ILE A 26 -5.10 -7.87 -1.80
C ILE A 26 -3.82 -7.06 -1.59
N TRP A 27 -2.89 -7.63 -0.85
CA TRP A 27 -1.53 -7.10 -0.74
C TRP A 27 -0.51 -8.23 -0.89
N ILE A 28 0.56 -7.95 -1.63
CA ILE A 28 1.67 -8.88 -1.84
C ILE A 28 2.98 -8.14 -1.62
N VAL A 29 3.84 -8.72 -0.79
CA VAL A 29 5.25 -8.34 -0.71
C VAL A 29 6.06 -9.46 -1.32
N SER A 30 6.84 -9.14 -2.35
CA SER A 30 7.76 -10.07 -3.00
C SER A 30 9.14 -9.45 -3.15
N VAL A 31 10.14 -10.30 -3.42
CA VAL A 31 11.49 -9.85 -3.74
C VAL A 31 11.75 -10.19 -5.21
N ILE A 32 12.03 -9.18 -6.03
CA ILE A 32 12.40 -9.34 -7.44
C ILE A 32 13.86 -8.91 -7.58
N GLY A 33 14.75 -9.90 -7.74
CA GLY A 33 16.19 -9.64 -7.72
C GLY A 33 16.68 -9.18 -6.34
N GLN A 34 17.04 -7.90 -6.24
CA GLN A 34 17.50 -7.26 -4.98
C GLN A 34 16.49 -6.21 -4.47
N GLU A 35 15.32 -6.11 -5.08
CA GLU A 35 14.32 -5.08 -4.78
C GLU A 35 13.09 -5.69 -4.10
N LEU A 36 12.56 -4.97 -3.11
CA LEU A 36 11.28 -5.28 -2.51
C LEU A 36 10.18 -4.75 -3.44
N ASN A 37 9.36 -5.65 -3.99
CA ASN A 37 8.18 -5.29 -4.74
C ASN A 37 6.96 -5.37 -3.83
N PHE A 38 6.10 -4.36 -3.92
CA PHE A 38 4.82 -4.32 -3.24
C PHE A 38 3.73 -4.19 -4.28
N GLU A 39 2.75 -5.06 -4.19
CA GLU A 39 1.53 -4.99 -4.98
C GLU A 39 0.38 -4.80 -4.01
N PHE A 40 -0.44 -3.81 -4.30
CA PHE A 40 -1.60 -3.47 -3.50
C PHE A 40 -2.74 -3.27 -4.46
N ASP A 41 -3.85 -3.95 -4.20
CA ASP A 41 -5.05 -3.84 -5.02
C ASP A 41 -6.24 -3.72 -4.07
N MET A 42 -6.93 -2.58 -4.15
CA MET A 42 -8.12 -2.30 -3.36
C MET A 42 -8.92 -1.19 -4.05
N ASP A 43 -10.23 -1.35 -4.08
CA ASP A 43 -11.15 -0.24 -4.37
C ASP A 43 -11.04 0.90 -3.33
N SER A 44 -11.71 2.05 -3.54
CA SER A 44 -11.77 3.16 -2.56
C SER A 44 -11.85 2.63 -1.12
N PRO A 45 -10.94 3.03 -0.21
CA PRO A 45 -10.67 4.44 0.06
C PRO A 45 -9.34 4.98 -0.49
N ILE A 46 -8.48 4.13 -1.08
CA ILE A 46 -7.23 4.59 -1.71
C ILE A 46 -7.45 4.60 -3.23
N ASN A 47 -8.03 5.68 -3.74
CA ASN A 47 -8.29 5.82 -5.16
C ASN A 47 -6.98 5.78 -5.95
N GLY A 48 -6.93 4.94 -6.99
CA GLY A 48 -5.75 4.78 -7.85
C GLY A 48 -4.73 3.77 -7.34
N ALA A 49 -4.89 3.21 -6.14
CA ALA A 49 -3.97 2.17 -5.68
C ALA A 49 -4.13 0.86 -6.47
N ASP A 50 -5.31 0.63 -7.07
CA ASP A 50 -5.51 -0.33 -8.16
C ASP A 50 -4.57 0.05 -9.33
N ASN A 51 -3.72 -0.89 -9.76
CA ASN A 51 -2.79 -0.79 -10.89
C ASN A 51 -1.62 0.22 -10.79
N ASP A 52 -1.44 0.92 -9.67
CA ASP A 52 -0.28 1.78 -9.48
C ASP A 52 0.99 0.97 -9.13
N GLU A 53 2.12 1.31 -9.74
CA GLU A 53 3.40 0.62 -9.54
C GLU A 53 4.13 1.10 -8.27
N TYR A 54 3.48 1.01 -7.12
CA TYR A 54 4.06 1.41 -5.84
C TYR A 54 5.31 0.57 -5.50
N LYS A 55 6.45 1.25 -5.32
CA LYS A 55 7.70 0.64 -4.83
C LYS A 55 8.04 1.12 -3.43
N VAL A 56 8.71 0.27 -2.67
CA VAL A 56 9.12 0.61 -1.29
C VAL A 56 10.24 1.65 -1.36
N LEU A 57 10.04 2.79 -0.71
CA LEU A 57 11.06 3.83 -0.55
C LEU A 57 11.86 3.64 0.74
N GLN A 58 11.16 3.38 1.84
CA GLN A 58 11.76 3.19 3.17
C GLN A 58 10.80 2.44 4.09
N TYR A 59 11.36 1.72 5.07
CA TYR A 59 10.58 1.06 6.11
C TYR A 59 11.29 1.12 7.46
N SER A 60 10.49 1.01 8.51
CA SER A 60 10.89 0.88 9.91
C SER A 60 9.99 -0.18 10.58
N PRO A 61 10.27 -0.56 11.84
CA PRO A 61 9.38 -1.48 12.56
C PRO A 61 7.93 -1.01 12.68
N THR A 62 7.66 0.30 12.54
CA THR A 62 6.31 0.88 12.72
C THR A 62 5.81 1.68 11.52
N SER A 63 6.55 1.72 10.41
CA SER A 63 6.13 2.45 9.22
C SER A 63 6.70 1.86 7.94
N VAL A 64 5.96 2.02 6.85
CA VAL A 64 6.46 1.77 5.50
C VAL A 64 5.98 2.89 4.60
N THR A 65 6.88 3.39 3.75
CA THR A 65 6.62 4.40 2.73
C THR A 65 6.80 3.77 1.36
N PHE A 66 5.79 3.88 0.52
CA PHE A 66 5.78 3.51 -0.87
C PHE A 66 5.69 4.76 -1.74
N VAL A 67 6.24 4.69 -2.95
CA VAL A 67 6.13 5.75 -3.96
C VAL A 67 5.88 5.16 -5.34
N THR A 68 5.14 5.87 -6.17
CA THR A 68 5.19 5.72 -7.63
C THR A 68 6.22 6.71 -8.18
N ARG A 69 6.78 6.40 -9.36
CA ARG A 69 7.73 7.29 -10.03
C ARG A 69 7.38 7.44 -11.49
N ASP A 70 7.61 8.63 -12.03
CA ASP A 70 7.41 8.91 -13.45
C ASP A 70 8.51 8.26 -14.31
N SER A 71 8.43 8.44 -15.63
CA SER A 71 9.44 7.92 -16.56
C SER A 71 10.85 8.51 -16.39
N HIS A 72 11.00 9.62 -15.67
CA HIS A 72 12.28 10.25 -15.34
C HIS A 72 12.82 9.80 -13.97
N GLY A 73 12.04 9.01 -13.22
CA GLY A 73 12.36 8.53 -11.89
C GLY A 73 11.99 9.50 -10.77
N ASP A 74 11.27 10.59 -11.06
CA ASP A 74 10.78 11.53 -10.05
C ASP A 74 9.57 10.95 -9.32
N ILE A 75 9.40 11.27 -8.03
CA ILE A 75 8.27 10.74 -7.22
C ILE A 75 6.96 11.42 -7.66
N GLU A 76 5.96 10.63 -8.02
CA GLU A 76 4.62 11.13 -8.39
C GLU A 76 3.62 11.04 -7.24
N ASP A 77 3.60 9.93 -6.51
CA ASP A 77 2.75 9.73 -5.33
C ASP A 77 3.52 9.12 -4.15
N THR A 78 3.00 9.29 -2.94
CA THR A 78 3.57 8.76 -1.70
C THR A 78 2.48 8.17 -0.81
N LEU A 79 2.55 6.86 -0.60
CA LEU A 79 1.67 6.12 0.31
C LEU A 79 2.43 5.72 1.58
N ILE A 80 1.89 6.05 2.76
CA ILE A 80 2.53 5.74 4.04
C ILE A 80 1.56 4.96 4.92
N PHE A 81 1.93 3.73 5.28
CA PHE A 81 1.28 2.99 6.36
C PHE A 81 2.09 3.16 7.65
N LYS A 82 1.38 3.42 8.76
CA LYS A 82 1.95 3.53 10.10
C LYS A 82 1.19 2.60 11.03
N MET A 83 1.93 1.86 11.84
CA MET A 83 1.38 1.13 12.97
C MET A 83 1.21 2.12 14.13
N ASN A 84 0.01 2.18 14.71
CA ASN A 84 -0.25 2.93 15.93
C ASN A 84 0.21 2.15 17.17
#